data_AF-A0A7Y9STG2-F1
#
_entry.id   AF-A0A7Y9STG2-F1
#
_cell.length_a   1.000
_cell.length_b   1.000
_cell.length_c   1.000
_cell.angle_alpha   90.00
_cell.angle_beta   90.00
_cell.angle_gamma   90.00
#
_symmetry.space_group_name_H-M   'P 1'
#
loop_
_entity.id
_entity.type
_entity.pdbx_description
1 polymer ?
#
loop_
_entity_poly.entity_id
_entity_poly.type
_entity_poly.pdbx_seq_one_letter_code
_entity_poly.pdbx_strand_id
1 'polypeptide(L)'
;MIDLLAESLKGLGNGPYVSIRVQRDEIAWYMLLAELALEDPLSLEVSQASRALPFLAAIGLRLDYADRVAGLYDRFDDMLTSYRSDPDGTLFEILVALSYAATGWEVEFLPSTALQKQPDMRVTKDGLTLYIECKKLSRTSEYGERERARFIDMWNATSKVLSENGQWLWLKASFKVEASSLPTGFLADILAGSLPVSEGETTIYDTTEAKVEVRPIDRRAVAEHMSKFKVKLNSPALTTLLGADWAPLDSAVSIATLAKIDHVVDSPIEILGAYADDIAWASGITRYFMSPRSVAGKARDVRKRLSDAVMQLPVDEFSVVHIAYETMDGPDVEDLRFERIGNTLAKFTTDKPLVGVRVHMLQAHQTVDKLWDMEESVSHWDRHPTLLDGIPVQVVVDPEIEMRVGRHWDFNR
;
A
#
# COMPACT_ATOMS: atom_id res chain seq x y z
N MET A 1 21.16 8.25 2.68
CA MET A 1 19.82 8.34 2.04
C MET A 1 19.79 9.39 0.94
N ILE A 2 20.19 10.63 1.20
CA ILE A 2 20.28 11.70 0.18
C ILE A 2 21.09 11.24 -1.06
N ASP A 3 22.22 10.54 -0.87
CA ASP A 3 22.99 9.99 -2.00
C ASP A 3 22.28 8.85 -2.76
N LEU A 4 21.51 8.01 -2.05
CA LEU A 4 20.72 6.93 -2.66
C LEU A 4 19.53 7.50 -3.45
N LEU A 5 18.92 8.57 -2.93
CA LEU A 5 17.91 9.35 -3.65
C LEU A 5 18.55 10.01 -4.86
N ALA A 6 19.69 10.69 -4.72
CA ALA A 6 20.41 11.30 -5.83
C ALA A 6 20.73 10.28 -6.96
N GLU A 7 21.03 9.02 -6.63
CA GLU A 7 21.16 7.93 -7.62
C GLU A 7 19.83 7.55 -8.29
N SER A 8 18.74 7.36 -7.53
CA SER A 8 17.40 7.12 -8.08
C SER A 8 16.91 8.29 -8.96
N LEU A 9 17.36 9.51 -8.64
CA LEU A 9 17.05 10.75 -9.34
C LEU A 9 17.88 10.95 -10.63
N LYS A 10 19.01 10.25 -10.84
CA LYS A 10 19.75 10.30 -12.12
C LYS A 10 18.95 9.75 -13.32
N GLY A 11 17.83 9.08 -13.07
CA GLY A 11 16.86 8.65 -14.10
C GLY A 11 15.77 9.68 -14.42
N LEU A 12 15.69 10.81 -13.69
CA LEU A 12 14.77 11.90 -13.99
C LEU A 12 15.08 12.49 -15.38
N GLY A 13 14.05 12.53 -16.23
CA GLY A 13 14.14 13.05 -17.60
C GLY A 13 14.19 11.97 -18.70
N ASN A 14 14.38 10.69 -18.37
CA ASN A 14 14.44 9.61 -19.38
C ASN A 14 13.10 8.88 -19.61
N GLY A 15 12.01 9.31 -18.97
CA GLY A 15 10.67 8.76 -19.14
C GLY A 15 9.63 9.42 -18.22
N PRO A 16 8.32 9.19 -18.43
CA PRO A 16 7.24 9.88 -17.72
C PRO A 16 7.02 9.40 -16.27
N TYR A 17 7.77 8.40 -15.79
CA TYR A 17 7.62 7.83 -14.45
C TYR A 17 8.99 7.59 -13.79
N VAL A 18 9.21 8.18 -12.62
CA VAL A 18 10.36 7.89 -11.74
C VAL A 18 9.83 7.46 -10.38
N SER A 19 10.19 6.26 -9.93
CA SER A 19 9.90 5.83 -8.56
C SER A 19 10.80 6.61 -7.61
N ILE A 20 10.20 7.45 -6.75
CA ILE A 20 10.94 8.24 -5.75
C ILE A 20 11.22 7.40 -4.47
N ARG A 21 10.72 6.16 -4.41
CA ARG A 21 10.91 5.23 -3.29
C ARG A 21 12.33 4.63 -3.26
N VAL A 22 12.95 4.60 -2.07
CA VAL A 22 14.29 4.05 -1.82
C VAL A 22 14.21 2.64 -1.21
N GLN A 23 14.15 1.61 -2.04
CA GLN A 23 13.99 0.22 -1.56
C GLN A 23 15.23 -0.36 -0.85
N ARG A 24 16.43 0.20 -1.10
CA ARG A 24 17.67 -0.29 -0.48
C ARG A 24 17.74 -0.03 1.03
N ASP A 25 16.98 0.98 1.50
CA ASP A 25 16.90 1.38 2.90
C ASP A 25 15.51 1.99 3.17
N GLU A 26 14.53 1.09 3.21
CA GLU A 26 13.11 1.40 3.29
C GLU A 26 12.72 1.97 4.66
N ILE A 27 13.35 1.50 5.75
CA ILE A 27 13.08 2.07 7.08
C ILE A 27 13.57 3.51 7.19
N ALA A 28 14.76 3.80 6.67
CA ALA A 28 15.25 5.17 6.64
C ALA A 28 14.32 6.06 5.80
N TRP A 29 13.79 5.55 4.69
CA TRP A 29 12.75 6.23 3.91
C TRP A 29 11.51 6.56 4.76
N TYR A 30 11.04 5.65 5.61
CA TYR A 30 9.92 5.94 6.51
C TYR A 30 10.25 7.01 7.55
N MET A 31 11.47 6.96 8.12
CA MET A 31 11.92 7.96 9.09
C MET A 31 12.01 9.35 8.46
N LEU A 32 12.51 9.45 7.22
CA LEU A 32 12.49 10.72 6.48
C LEU A 32 11.05 11.21 6.28
N LEU A 33 10.11 10.34 5.89
CA LEU A 33 8.71 10.75 5.72
C LEU A 33 8.11 11.25 7.05
N ALA A 34 8.46 10.64 8.18
CA ALA A 34 8.04 11.11 9.50
C ALA A 34 8.63 12.47 9.85
N GLU A 35 9.92 12.68 9.61
CA GLU A 35 10.59 13.96 9.83
C GLU A 35 10.00 15.06 8.95
N LEU A 36 9.83 14.79 7.66
CA LEU A 36 9.18 15.71 6.72
C LEU A 36 7.75 16.03 7.14
N ALA A 37 6.98 15.06 7.62
CA ALA A 37 5.61 15.30 8.06
C ALA A 37 5.53 16.26 9.26
N LEU A 38 6.56 16.30 10.10
CA LEU A 38 6.63 17.16 11.29
C LEU A 38 7.25 18.54 10.98
N GLU A 39 8.34 18.56 10.22
CA GLU A 39 9.19 19.76 10.07
C GLU A 39 9.02 20.45 8.70
N ASP A 40 8.76 19.70 7.63
CA ASP A 40 8.60 20.25 6.26
C ASP A 40 7.54 19.49 5.44
N PRO A 41 6.24 19.65 5.76
CA PRO A 41 5.16 18.92 5.09
C PRO A 41 5.03 19.31 3.62
N LEU A 42 5.57 20.47 3.20
CA LEU A 42 5.61 20.88 1.80
C LEU A 42 6.56 20.00 0.98
N SER A 43 7.58 19.41 1.60
CA SER A 43 8.46 18.43 0.96
C SER A 43 8.02 16.98 1.19
N LEU A 44 6.84 16.70 1.74
CA LEU A 44 6.42 15.31 2.02
C LEU A 44 5.95 14.54 0.76
N GLU A 45 6.41 13.31 0.54
CA GLU A 45 5.77 12.42 -0.45
C GLU A 45 4.48 11.83 0.13
N VAL A 46 3.35 12.44 -0.22
CA VAL A 46 2.05 12.21 0.43
C VAL A 46 1.58 10.75 0.32
N SER A 47 1.81 10.08 -0.81
CA SER A 47 1.26 8.72 -1.02
C SER A 47 2.00 7.65 -0.22
N GLN A 48 3.33 7.74 -0.10
CA GLN A 48 4.11 6.84 0.75
C GLN A 48 3.97 7.23 2.22
N ALA A 49 3.85 8.52 2.53
CA ALA A 49 3.61 8.99 3.89
C ALA A 49 2.28 8.47 4.44
N SER A 50 1.20 8.55 3.66
CA SER A 50 -0.12 8.06 4.09
C SER A 50 -0.11 6.58 4.46
N ARG A 51 0.80 5.79 3.88
CA ARG A 51 1.00 4.37 4.18
C ARG A 51 1.96 4.12 5.34
N ALA A 52 3.06 4.86 5.44
CA ALA A 52 4.13 4.59 6.42
C ALA A 52 3.84 5.21 7.79
N LEU A 53 3.33 6.44 7.82
CA LEU A 53 3.11 7.20 9.06
C LEU A 53 2.13 6.53 10.03
N PRO A 54 1.04 5.86 9.61
CA PRO A 54 0.14 5.19 10.54
C PRO A 54 0.85 4.14 11.41
N PHE A 55 1.80 3.38 10.84
CA PHE A 55 2.56 2.38 11.59
C PHE A 55 3.48 3.03 12.63
N LEU A 56 4.17 4.12 12.26
CA LEU A 56 5.06 4.85 13.17
C LEU A 56 4.26 5.55 14.29
N ALA A 57 3.12 6.16 13.94
CA ALA A 57 2.21 6.77 14.90
C ALA A 57 1.67 5.71 15.89
N ALA A 58 1.29 4.54 15.39
CA ALA A 58 0.80 3.43 16.21
C ALA A 58 1.85 2.89 17.20
N ILE A 59 3.13 2.87 16.82
CA ILE A 59 4.24 2.60 17.75
C ILE A 59 4.31 3.72 18.78
N GLY A 60 4.37 4.98 18.33
CA GLY A 60 4.46 6.16 19.19
C GLY A 60 3.38 6.22 20.28
N LEU A 61 2.12 5.93 19.93
CA LEU A 61 0.99 5.88 20.85
C LEU A 61 1.13 4.83 21.96
N ARG A 62 2.01 3.84 21.79
CA ARG A 62 2.17 2.71 22.72
C ARG A 62 3.57 2.63 23.34
N LEU A 63 4.44 3.62 23.08
CA LEU A 63 5.80 3.65 23.62
C LEU A 63 5.85 3.70 25.15
N ASP A 64 4.81 4.22 25.81
CA ASP A 64 4.70 4.21 27.27
C ASP A 64 4.65 2.80 27.88
N TYR A 65 4.39 1.77 27.07
CA TYR A 65 4.38 0.37 27.49
C TYR A 65 5.68 -0.39 27.11
N ALA A 66 6.69 0.31 26.59
CA ALA A 66 7.94 -0.29 26.11
C ALA A 66 8.71 -1.04 27.20
N ASP A 67 8.62 -0.61 28.46
CA ASP A 67 9.27 -1.23 29.61
C ASP A 67 8.74 -2.64 29.92
N ARG A 68 7.55 -2.98 29.43
CA ARG A 68 6.90 -4.29 29.54
C ARG A 68 7.22 -5.23 28.38
N VAL A 69 8.08 -4.79 27.45
CA VAL A 69 8.49 -5.56 26.28
C VAL A 69 10.00 -5.83 26.34
N ALA A 70 10.36 -6.97 26.93
CA ALA A 70 11.74 -7.43 26.95
C ALA A 70 12.25 -7.71 25.52
N GLY A 71 13.42 -7.17 25.17
CA GLY A 71 14.03 -7.29 23.84
C GLY A 71 13.51 -6.31 22.78
N LEU A 72 12.67 -5.33 23.14
CA LEU A 72 12.13 -4.36 22.19
C LEU A 72 13.21 -3.54 21.48
N TYR A 73 14.20 -3.05 22.21
CA TYR A 73 15.28 -2.22 21.63
C TYR A 73 16.18 -3.01 20.68
N ASP A 74 16.45 -4.28 20.97
CA ASP A 74 17.18 -5.17 20.06
C ASP A 74 16.39 -5.36 18.75
N ARG A 75 15.06 -5.43 18.82
CA ARG A 75 14.20 -5.48 17.63
C ARG A 75 14.16 -4.17 16.83
N PHE A 76 14.22 -3.02 17.50
CA PHE A 76 14.43 -1.76 16.80
C PHE A 76 15.77 -1.72 16.09
N ASP A 77 16.85 -2.20 16.73
CA ASP A 77 18.17 -2.27 16.12
C ASP A 77 18.19 -3.21 14.91
N ASP A 78 17.57 -4.40 15.01
CA ASP A 78 17.41 -5.34 13.90
C ASP A 78 16.68 -4.68 12.71
N MET A 79 15.60 -3.95 12.98
CA MET A 79 14.83 -3.23 11.96
C MET A 79 15.67 -2.16 11.24
N LEU A 80 16.46 -1.39 12.01
CA LEU A 80 17.31 -0.32 11.49
C LEU A 80 18.58 -0.82 10.80
N THR A 81 18.94 -2.09 10.99
CA THR A 81 20.18 -2.67 10.45
C THR A 81 19.91 -3.85 9.51
N SER A 82 19.63 -5.03 10.06
CA SER A 82 19.49 -6.30 9.34
C SER A 82 18.29 -6.32 8.39
N TYR A 83 17.20 -5.64 8.74
CA TYR A 83 15.95 -5.62 7.97
C TYR A 83 15.67 -4.28 7.30
N ARG A 84 16.66 -3.39 7.20
CA ARG A 84 16.47 -2.02 6.69
C ARG A 84 15.80 -1.92 5.31
N SER A 85 15.98 -2.91 4.43
CA SER A 85 15.37 -2.95 3.08
C SER A 85 13.99 -3.59 3.02
N ASP A 86 13.58 -4.30 4.08
CA ASP A 86 12.25 -4.93 4.20
C ASP A 86 11.77 -4.92 5.67
N PRO A 87 11.59 -3.71 6.27
CA PRO A 87 11.33 -3.56 7.70
C PRO A 87 9.90 -3.93 8.10
N ASP A 88 9.03 -4.14 7.10
CA ASP A 88 7.59 -4.28 7.25
C ASP A 88 7.18 -5.46 8.15
N GLY A 89 7.94 -6.57 8.14
CA GLY A 89 7.72 -7.71 9.02
C GLY A 89 8.05 -7.37 10.48
N THR A 90 9.23 -6.81 10.72
CA THR A 90 9.69 -6.41 12.06
C THR A 90 8.84 -5.27 12.64
N LEU A 91 8.40 -4.32 11.83
CA LEU A 91 7.43 -3.28 12.24
C LEU A 91 6.13 -3.90 12.75
N PHE A 92 5.63 -4.93 12.06
CA PHE A 92 4.41 -5.62 12.47
C PHE A 92 4.61 -6.40 13.78
N GLU A 93 5.74 -7.08 13.96
CA GLU A 93 6.12 -7.74 15.22
C GLU A 93 6.16 -6.76 16.40
N ILE A 94 6.79 -5.59 16.21
CA ILE A 94 6.88 -4.53 17.23
C ILE A 94 5.49 -4.00 17.60
N LEU A 95 4.64 -3.74 16.61
CA LEU A 95 3.27 -3.29 16.84
C LEU A 95 2.44 -4.32 17.61
N VAL A 96 2.52 -5.59 17.24
CA VAL A 96 1.84 -6.67 17.97
C VAL A 96 2.33 -6.69 19.41
N ALA A 97 3.65 -6.69 19.65
CA ALA A 97 4.22 -6.72 20.99
C ALA A 97 3.75 -5.55 21.86
N LEU A 98 3.83 -4.32 21.34
CA LEU A 98 3.38 -3.12 22.05
C LEU A 98 1.86 -3.14 22.30
N SER A 99 1.07 -3.69 21.37
CA SER A 99 -0.38 -3.85 21.59
C SER A 99 -0.71 -4.87 22.68
N TYR A 100 0.03 -5.98 22.79
CA TYR A 100 -0.12 -6.91 23.93
C TYR A 100 0.28 -6.23 25.25
N ALA A 101 1.38 -5.48 25.26
CA ALA A 101 1.81 -4.74 26.45
C ALA A 101 0.76 -3.71 26.91
N ALA A 102 0.16 -2.98 25.97
CA ALA A 102 -0.93 -2.04 26.22
C ALA A 102 -2.19 -2.71 26.78
N THR A 103 -2.47 -3.98 26.45
CA THR A 103 -3.61 -4.74 26.98
C THR A 103 -3.30 -5.50 28.28
N GLY A 104 -2.16 -5.23 28.91
CA GLY A 104 -1.85 -5.75 30.24
C GLY A 104 -0.89 -6.94 30.27
N TRP A 105 -0.32 -7.37 29.14
CA TRP A 105 0.60 -8.50 29.11
C TRP A 105 2.05 -8.08 29.36
N GLU A 106 2.83 -8.95 29.97
CA GLU A 106 4.30 -8.89 29.93
C GLU A 106 4.77 -9.63 28.67
N VAL A 107 5.61 -8.99 27.87
CA VAL A 107 6.03 -9.48 26.55
C VAL A 107 7.54 -9.68 26.52
N GLU A 108 7.99 -10.76 25.88
CA GLU A 108 9.41 -11.02 25.62
C GLU A 108 9.59 -11.46 24.17
N PHE A 109 10.42 -10.74 23.41
CA PHE A 109 10.89 -11.22 22.11
C PHE A 109 11.83 -12.40 22.28
N LEU A 110 11.56 -13.49 21.57
CA LEU A 110 12.37 -14.69 21.65
C LEU A 110 13.50 -14.64 20.60
N PRO A 111 14.74 -14.96 20.97
CA PRO A 111 15.83 -15.06 20.01
C PRO A 111 15.61 -16.28 19.11
N SER A 112 15.53 -16.04 17.80
CA SER A 112 15.41 -17.10 16.78
C SER A 112 16.75 -17.28 16.08
N THR A 113 17.15 -18.53 15.85
CA THR A 113 18.34 -18.85 15.06
C THR A 113 17.96 -19.70 13.86
N ALA A 114 18.81 -19.73 12.82
CA ALA A 114 18.57 -20.56 11.64
C ALA A 114 18.40 -22.06 11.97
N LEU A 115 18.95 -22.53 13.10
CA LEU A 115 18.91 -23.91 13.56
C LEU A 115 17.70 -24.21 14.47
N GLN A 116 17.14 -23.19 15.11
CA GLN A 116 16.02 -23.34 16.04
C GLN A 116 15.02 -22.20 15.81
N LYS A 117 14.06 -22.47 14.93
CA LYS A 117 12.93 -21.58 14.70
C LYS A 117 12.01 -21.66 15.92
N GLN A 118 11.78 -20.53 16.54
CA GLN A 118 10.86 -20.35 17.66
C GLN A 118 9.85 -19.27 17.28
N PRO A 119 8.71 -19.20 17.99
CA PRO A 119 7.77 -18.10 17.85
C PRO A 119 8.46 -16.76 18.09
N ASP A 120 7.93 -15.69 17.48
CA ASP A 120 8.54 -14.36 17.60
C ASP A 120 8.56 -13.82 19.04
N MET A 121 7.53 -14.12 19.84
CA MET A 121 7.43 -13.63 21.22
C MET A 121 6.71 -14.59 22.16
N ARG A 122 6.98 -14.43 23.45
CA ARG A 122 6.23 -15.03 24.57
C ARG A 122 5.53 -13.92 25.34
N VAL A 123 4.27 -14.13 25.69
CA VAL A 123 3.48 -13.19 26.49
C VAL A 123 2.91 -13.87 27.73
N THR A 124 2.85 -13.15 28.84
CA THR A 124 2.32 -13.66 30.11
C THR A 124 1.38 -12.66 30.79
N LYS A 125 0.25 -13.15 31.32
CA LYS A 125 -0.73 -12.36 32.07
C LYS A 125 -1.52 -13.27 33.00
N ASP A 126 -1.65 -12.90 34.27
CA ASP A 126 -2.45 -13.65 35.27
C ASP A 126 -2.14 -15.16 35.33
N GLY A 127 -0.87 -15.54 35.12
CA GLY A 127 -0.41 -16.93 35.12
C GLY A 127 -0.64 -17.70 33.80
N LEU A 128 -1.33 -17.11 32.81
CA LEU A 128 -1.43 -17.64 31.46
C LEU A 128 -0.19 -17.23 30.65
N THR A 129 0.39 -18.20 29.94
CA THR A 129 1.48 -17.97 28.97
C THR A 129 0.99 -18.30 27.57
N LEU A 130 1.24 -17.41 26.61
CA LEU A 130 0.98 -17.64 25.19
C LEU A 130 2.25 -17.39 24.38
N TYR A 131 2.40 -18.13 23.29
CA TYR A 131 3.45 -17.91 22.29
C TYR A 131 2.84 -17.29 21.03
N ILE A 132 3.42 -16.20 20.56
CA ILE A 132 2.86 -15.42 19.46
C ILE A 132 3.80 -15.49 18.26
N GLU A 133 3.22 -15.78 17.11
CA GLU A 133 3.92 -15.82 15.82
C GLU A 133 3.28 -14.81 14.86
N CYS A 134 4.11 -13.96 14.28
CA CYS A 134 3.73 -12.88 13.39
C CYS A 134 4.19 -13.17 11.95
N LYS A 135 3.31 -12.92 10.98
CA LYS A 135 3.64 -13.03 9.55
C LYS A 135 3.00 -11.90 8.76
N LYS A 136 3.82 -11.05 8.13
CA LYS A 136 3.31 -10.07 7.15
C LYS A 136 3.48 -10.58 5.72
N LEU A 137 2.45 -10.45 4.89
CA LEU A 137 2.54 -10.68 3.45
C LEU A 137 3.25 -9.48 2.79
N SER A 138 4.03 -9.73 1.74
CA SER A 138 4.61 -8.65 0.94
C SER A 138 3.50 -7.75 0.38
N ARG A 139 3.76 -6.45 0.19
CA ARG A 139 2.74 -5.47 -0.22
C ARG A 139 2.01 -5.85 -1.50
N THR A 140 2.77 -6.24 -2.52
CA THR A 140 2.28 -6.64 -3.83
C THR A 140 2.59 -8.12 -4.09
N SER A 141 1.76 -8.76 -4.91
CA SER A 141 2.08 -10.09 -5.43
C SER A 141 3.07 -9.98 -6.60
N GLU A 142 3.87 -11.02 -6.83
CA GLU A 142 4.73 -11.07 -8.03
C GLU A 142 3.92 -10.94 -9.33
N TYR A 143 2.67 -11.42 -9.32
CA TYR A 143 1.76 -11.26 -10.45
C TYR A 143 1.44 -9.77 -10.65
N GLY A 144 1.05 -9.07 -9.58
CA GLY A 144 0.75 -7.64 -9.61
C GLY A 144 1.93 -6.78 -10.06
N GLU A 145 3.15 -7.12 -9.62
CA GLU A 145 4.38 -6.43 -10.07
C GLU A 145 4.62 -6.62 -11.58
N ARG A 146 4.50 -7.85 -12.10
CA ARG A 146 4.64 -8.13 -13.53
C ARG A 146 3.54 -7.43 -14.36
N GLU A 147 2.31 -7.44 -13.88
CA GLU A 147 1.18 -6.77 -14.53
C GLU A 147 1.38 -5.24 -14.56
N ARG A 148 1.84 -4.64 -13.45
CA ARG A 148 2.18 -3.22 -13.37
C ARG A 148 3.30 -2.85 -14.33
N ALA A 149 4.38 -3.63 -14.36
CA ALA A 149 5.50 -3.38 -15.27
C ALA A 149 5.04 -3.40 -16.73
N ARG A 150 4.23 -4.41 -17.10
CA ARG A 150 3.66 -4.51 -18.46
C ARG A 150 2.77 -3.33 -18.82
N PHE A 151 1.98 -2.86 -17.86
CA PHE A 151 1.15 -1.67 -18.06
C PHE A 151 1.97 -0.40 -18.24
N ILE A 152 3.05 -0.22 -17.48
CA ILE A 152 3.93 0.95 -17.61
C ILE A 152 4.51 1.03 -19.03
N ASP A 153 4.92 -0.10 -19.61
CA ASP A 153 5.37 -0.15 -21.00
C ASP A 153 4.29 0.33 -21.98
N MET A 154 3.04 -0.13 -21.79
CA MET A 154 1.90 0.31 -22.61
C MET A 154 1.62 1.81 -22.41
N TRP A 155 1.65 2.31 -21.17
CA TRP A 155 1.41 3.71 -20.86
C TRP A 155 2.49 4.63 -21.45
N ASN A 156 3.75 4.20 -21.46
CA ASN A 156 4.84 4.97 -22.08
C ASN A 156 4.60 5.15 -23.59
N ALA A 157 4.19 4.09 -24.31
CA ALA A 157 3.83 4.21 -25.72
C ALA A 157 2.59 5.11 -25.93
N THR A 158 1.61 4.99 -25.03
CA THR A 158 0.33 5.72 -25.11
C THR A 158 0.49 7.21 -24.85
N SER A 159 1.20 7.58 -23.78
CA SER A 159 1.47 8.96 -23.40
C SER A 159 2.25 9.71 -24.48
N LYS A 160 3.16 9.02 -25.19
CA LYS A 160 3.84 9.58 -26.36
C LYS A 160 2.84 10.00 -27.45
N VAL A 161 1.93 9.12 -27.86
CA VAL A 161 0.89 9.44 -28.88
C VAL A 161 0.03 10.62 -28.42
N LEU A 162 -0.40 10.65 -27.15
CA LEU A 162 -1.19 11.76 -26.61
C LEU A 162 -0.43 13.09 -26.64
N SER A 163 0.86 13.08 -26.25
CA SER A 163 1.71 14.27 -26.22
C SER A 163 2.00 14.81 -27.63
N GLU A 164 2.32 13.94 -28.59
CA GLU A 164 2.62 14.31 -29.98
C GLU A 164 1.39 14.91 -30.69
N ASN A 165 0.19 14.52 -30.28
CA ASN A 165 -1.07 15.05 -30.80
C ASN A 165 -1.66 16.19 -29.95
N GLY A 166 -0.95 16.63 -28.90
CA GLY A 166 -1.36 17.71 -28.00
C GLY A 166 -2.69 17.45 -27.27
N GLN A 167 -3.07 16.18 -27.10
CA GLN A 167 -4.37 15.78 -26.58
C GLN A 167 -4.37 15.82 -25.06
N TRP A 168 -5.30 16.56 -24.46
CA TRP A 168 -5.50 16.62 -23.02
C TRP A 168 -6.61 15.64 -22.62
N LEU A 169 -6.26 14.37 -22.42
CA LEU A 169 -7.24 13.32 -22.17
C LEU A 169 -6.99 12.60 -20.85
N TRP A 170 -8.08 12.28 -20.16
CA TRP A 170 -8.10 11.25 -19.14
C TRP A 170 -8.74 9.98 -19.72
N LEU A 171 -8.07 8.85 -19.54
CA LEU A 171 -8.50 7.55 -20.01
C LEU A 171 -9.07 6.73 -18.86
N LYS A 172 -10.06 5.91 -19.15
CA LYS A 172 -10.50 4.80 -18.29
C LYS A 172 -10.34 3.51 -19.07
N ALA A 173 -9.45 2.63 -18.62
CA ALA A 173 -9.15 1.38 -19.31
C ALA A 173 -9.47 0.17 -18.42
N SER A 174 -10.43 -0.62 -18.86
CA SER A 174 -10.82 -1.88 -18.23
C SER A 174 -10.30 -3.04 -19.07
N PHE A 175 -9.18 -3.64 -18.64
CA PHE A 175 -8.56 -4.78 -19.30
C PHE A 175 -9.27 -6.07 -18.91
N LYS A 176 -9.87 -6.73 -19.89
CA LYS A 176 -10.66 -7.97 -19.74
C LYS A 176 -9.79 -9.23 -19.91
N VAL A 177 -8.57 -9.08 -20.43
CA VAL A 177 -7.52 -10.12 -20.54
C VAL A 177 -6.27 -9.77 -19.72
N GLU A 178 -5.33 -10.70 -19.60
CA GLU A 178 -4.06 -10.45 -18.88
C GLU A 178 -3.23 -9.39 -19.63
N ALA A 179 -2.66 -8.42 -18.91
CA ALA A 179 -1.83 -7.38 -19.55
C ALA A 179 -0.65 -7.97 -20.37
N SER A 180 -0.12 -9.11 -19.95
CA SER A 180 0.97 -9.81 -20.64
C SER A 180 0.58 -10.37 -22.01
N SER A 181 -0.70 -10.57 -22.32
CA SER A 181 -1.14 -11.02 -23.64
C SER A 181 -1.33 -9.86 -24.63
N LEU A 182 -1.34 -8.62 -24.15
CA LEU A 182 -1.53 -7.44 -24.99
C LEU A 182 -0.19 -6.94 -25.52
N PRO A 183 -0.10 -6.45 -26.77
CA PRO A 183 1.11 -5.83 -27.30
C PRO A 183 1.40 -4.50 -26.59
N THR A 184 2.68 -4.07 -26.59
CA THR A 184 3.08 -2.82 -25.93
C THR A 184 2.36 -1.61 -26.54
N GLY A 185 2.11 -1.63 -27.85
CA GLY A 185 1.37 -0.58 -28.56
C GLY A 185 -0.14 -0.60 -28.38
N PHE A 186 -0.73 -1.58 -27.67
CA PHE A 186 -2.17 -1.83 -27.68
C PHE A 186 -3.04 -0.57 -27.48
N LEU A 187 -2.81 0.16 -26.39
CA LEU A 187 -3.55 1.39 -26.09
C LEU A 187 -3.19 2.55 -27.03
N ALA A 188 -1.92 2.63 -27.45
CA ALA A 188 -1.44 3.65 -28.36
C ALA A 188 -2.08 3.51 -29.75
N ASP A 189 -2.23 2.29 -30.25
CA ASP A 189 -2.83 1.97 -31.55
C ASP A 189 -4.34 2.30 -31.56
N ILE A 190 -5.05 1.95 -30.46
CA ILE A 190 -6.46 2.29 -30.26
C ILE A 190 -6.65 3.82 -30.27
N LEU A 191 -5.80 4.55 -29.54
CA LEU A 191 -5.87 6.00 -29.47
C LEU A 191 -5.54 6.64 -30.83
N ALA A 192 -4.48 6.22 -31.50
CA ALA A 192 -4.07 6.79 -32.79
C ALA A 192 -5.20 6.76 -33.83
N GLY A 193 -6.03 5.70 -33.84
CA GLY A 193 -7.21 5.60 -34.71
C GLY A 193 -8.41 6.46 -34.30
N SER A 194 -8.40 7.00 -33.08
CA SER A 194 -9.53 7.72 -32.46
C SER A 194 -9.27 9.20 -32.22
N LEU A 195 -8.02 9.66 -32.39
CA LEU A 195 -7.63 11.05 -32.21
C LEU A 195 -7.93 11.90 -33.47
N PRO A 196 -8.24 13.20 -33.31
CA PRO A 196 -8.40 13.92 -32.06
C PRO A 196 -9.77 13.66 -31.40
N VAL A 197 -9.80 13.63 -30.07
CA VAL A 197 -11.05 13.55 -29.30
C VAL A 197 -11.43 14.97 -28.88
N SER A 198 -12.57 15.45 -29.38
CA SER A 198 -12.92 16.88 -29.30
C SER A 198 -13.76 17.23 -28.08
N GLU A 199 -14.83 16.47 -27.80
CA GLU A 199 -15.76 16.78 -26.71
C GLU A 199 -16.38 15.53 -26.07
N GLY A 200 -16.73 15.65 -24.80
CA GLY A 200 -17.52 14.66 -24.06
C GLY A 200 -16.79 13.37 -23.71
N GLU A 201 -17.50 12.52 -22.96
CA GLU A 201 -17.06 11.17 -22.65
C GLU A 201 -17.38 10.25 -23.83
N THR A 202 -16.37 9.52 -24.32
CA THR A 202 -16.52 8.64 -25.48
C THR A 202 -15.91 7.28 -25.21
N THR A 203 -16.62 6.21 -25.56
CA THR A 203 -16.02 4.87 -25.67
C THR A 203 -15.35 4.74 -27.03
N ILE A 204 -14.03 4.61 -27.05
CA ILE A 204 -13.25 4.48 -28.30
C ILE A 204 -12.90 3.03 -28.63
N TYR A 205 -13.07 2.13 -27.67
CA TYR A 205 -12.82 0.71 -27.84
C TYR A 205 -13.66 -0.10 -26.85
N ASP A 206 -14.39 -1.10 -27.34
CA ASP A 206 -15.09 -2.05 -26.49
C ASP A 206 -15.13 -3.41 -27.17
N THR A 207 -14.22 -4.29 -26.77
CA THR A 207 -14.08 -5.64 -27.31
C THR A 207 -13.88 -6.64 -26.18
N THR A 208 -13.53 -7.88 -26.53
CA THR A 208 -13.20 -8.94 -25.58
C THR A 208 -11.92 -8.69 -24.78
N GLU A 209 -11.00 -7.89 -25.29
CA GLU A 209 -9.69 -7.62 -24.72
C GLU A 209 -9.75 -6.50 -23.67
N ALA A 210 -10.48 -5.43 -23.99
CA ALA A 210 -10.60 -4.27 -23.13
C ALA A 210 -11.85 -3.43 -23.45
N LYS A 211 -12.21 -2.56 -22.51
CA LYS A 211 -13.02 -1.36 -22.76
C LYS A 211 -12.15 -0.14 -22.49
N VAL A 212 -12.10 0.81 -23.42
CA VAL A 212 -11.35 2.07 -23.28
C VAL A 212 -12.30 3.23 -23.52
N GLU A 213 -12.40 4.05 -22.49
CA GLU A 213 -13.19 5.29 -22.49
C GLU A 213 -12.23 6.46 -22.34
N VAL A 214 -12.58 7.58 -22.94
CA VAL A 214 -11.78 8.81 -22.94
C VAL A 214 -12.64 10.01 -22.62
N ARG A 215 -12.03 10.99 -21.96
CA ARG A 215 -12.65 12.27 -21.65
C ARG A 215 -11.63 13.40 -21.79
N PRO A 216 -11.96 14.52 -22.46
CA PRO A 216 -11.17 15.74 -22.39
C PRO A 216 -11.00 16.25 -20.96
N ILE A 217 -9.76 16.56 -20.56
CA ILE A 217 -9.47 17.23 -19.29
C ILE A 217 -9.99 18.67 -19.39
N ASP A 218 -10.67 19.16 -18.35
CA ASP A 218 -11.14 20.55 -18.29
C ASP A 218 -9.96 21.52 -18.10
N ARG A 219 -9.37 21.93 -19.22
CA ARG A 219 -8.24 22.85 -19.27
C ARG A 219 -8.55 24.20 -18.62
N ARG A 220 -9.81 24.65 -18.67
CA ARG A 220 -10.20 25.92 -18.06
C ARG A 220 -10.20 25.79 -16.53
N ALA A 221 -10.79 24.72 -16.00
CA ALA A 221 -10.76 24.45 -14.56
C ALA A 221 -9.31 24.28 -14.05
N VAL A 222 -8.45 23.58 -14.79
CA VAL A 222 -7.03 23.45 -14.45
C VAL A 222 -6.33 24.81 -14.43
N ALA A 223 -6.50 25.65 -15.46
CA ALA A 223 -5.89 26.98 -15.51
C ALA A 223 -6.43 27.91 -14.41
N GLU A 224 -7.73 27.86 -14.13
CA GLU A 224 -8.35 28.62 -13.03
C GLU A 224 -7.78 28.20 -11.67
N HIS A 225 -7.52 26.90 -11.46
CA HIS A 225 -6.86 26.40 -10.25
C HIS A 225 -5.40 26.85 -10.15
N MET A 226 -4.62 26.66 -11.22
CA MET A 226 -3.19 27.02 -11.27
C MET A 226 -2.95 28.52 -11.12
N SER A 227 -3.92 29.36 -11.51
CA SER A 227 -3.84 30.82 -11.27
C SER A 227 -3.82 31.23 -9.79
N LYS A 228 -4.19 30.30 -8.89
CA LYS A 228 -4.30 30.54 -7.44
C LYS A 228 -3.37 29.66 -6.62
N PHE A 229 -3.06 28.46 -7.11
CA PHE A 229 -2.39 27.41 -6.37
C PHE A 229 -1.30 26.76 -7.20
N LYS A 230 -0.21 26.36 -6.53
CA LYS A 230 0.74 25.40 -7.08
C LYS A 230 0.40 24.02 -6.55
N VAL A 231 0.48 23.00 -7.39
CA VAL A 231 0.04 21.65 -7.03
C VAL A 231 1.21 20.69 -6.97
N LYS A 232 1.35 19.96 -5.87
CA LYS A 232 2.49 19.06 -5.68
C LYS A 232 2.53 17.98 -6.78
N LEU A 233 3.72 17.74 -7.35
CA LEU A 233 3.90 16.64 -8.30
C LEU A 233 3.73 15.28 -7.62
N ASN A 234 3.30 14.27 -8.39
CA ASN A 234 3.07 12.90 -7.91
C ASN A 234 2.11 12.80 -6.70
N SER A 235 1.17 13.74 -6.58
CA SER A 235 0.23 13.80 -5.45
C SER A 235 -1.20 13.42 -5.86
N PRO A 236 -2.02 12.92 -4.91
CA PRO A 236 -3.45 12.75 -5.12
C PRO A 236 -4.14 14.03 -5.59
N ALA A 237 -3.71 15.20 -5.09
CA ALA A 237 -4.24 16.50 -5.49
C ALA A 237 -4.07 16.77 -7.00
N LEU A 238 -2.90 16.47 -7.56
CA LEU A 238 -2.65 16.62 -8.99
C LEU A 238 -3.49 15.64 -9.82
N THR A 239 -3.59 14.39 -9.38
CA THR A 239 -4.38 13.38 -10.11
C THR A 239 -5.87 13.69 -10.08
N THR A 240 -6.40 14.18 -8.95
CA THR A 240 -7.79 14.60 -8.82
C THR A 240 -8.08 15.88 -9.60
N LEU A 241 -7.15 16.85 -9.64
CA LEU A 241 -7.31 18.05 -10.47
C LEU A 241 -7.43 17.71 -11.97
N LEU A 242 -6.63 16.76 -12.44
CA LEU A 242 -6.59 16.38 -13.86
C LEU A 242 -7.69 15.39 -14.24
N GLY A 243 -7.97 14.40 -13.39
CA GLY A 243 -8.87 13.31 -13.70
C GLY A 243 -10.28 13.44 -13.10
N ALA A 244 -10.48 14.34 -12.14
CA ALA A 244 -11.74 14.52 -11.41
C ALA A 244 -12.32 13.19 -10.91
N ASP A 245 -13.61 12.94 -11.14
CA ASP A 245 -14.31 11.69 -10.80
C ASP A 245 -13.80 10.44 -11.55
N TRP A 246 -13.00 10.60 -12.61
CA TRP A 246 -12.33 9.47 -13.27
C TRP A 246 -11.01 9.09 -12.58
N ALA A 247 -10.53 9.90 -11.64
CA ALA A 247 -9.36 9.63 -10.80
C ALA A 247 -9.74 9.64 -9.31
N PRO A 248 -10.63 8.73 -8.87
CA PRO A 248 -10.97 8.64 -7.45
C PRO A 248 -9.72 8.30 -6.64
N LEU A 249 -9.71 8.72 -5.38
CA LEU A 249 -8.66 8.35 -4.43
C LEU A 249 -8.52 6.82 -4.37
N ASP A 250 -7.30 6.34 -4.13
CA ASP A 250 -6.94 4.91 -4.11
C ASP A 250 -7.04 4.18 -5.45
N SER A 251 -7.38 4.87 -6.53
CA SER A 251 -7.42 4.25 -7.86
C SER A 251 -6.03 4.10 -8.48
N ALA A 252 -5.91 3.09 -9.34
CA ALA A 252 -4.68 2.78 -10.04
C ALA A 252 -4.47 3.76 -11.21
N VAL A 253 -3.95 4.95 -10.91
CA VAL A 253 -3.72 6.02 -11.89
C VAL A 253 -2.30 6.03 -12.45
N SER A 254 -2.13 6.65 -13.61
CA SER A 254 -0.83 7.08 -14.15
C SER A 254 -1.03 8.36 -14.93
N ILE A 255 -0.10 9.30 -14.80
CA ILE A 255 -0.17 10.61 -15.47
C ILE A 255 1.10 10.85 -16.27
N ALA A 256 0.98 11.66 -17.31
CA ALA A 256 2.08 12.25 -18.05
C ALA A 256 1.79 13.74 -18.14
N THR A 257 2.78 14.56 -17.79
CA THR A 257 2.59 16.01 -17.67
C THR A 257 3.80 16.76 -18.24
N LEU A 258 3.52 17.89 -18.88
CA LEU A 258 4.48 18.93 -19.21
C LEU A 258 4.09 20.15 -18.38
N ALA A 259 4.82 20.36 -17.29
CA ALA A 259 4.54 21.41 -16.33
C ALA A 259 5.76 22.32 -16.15
N LYS A 260 5.50 23.59 -15.88
CA LYS A 260 6.49 24.47 -15.27
C LYS A 260 6.60 24.08 -13.81
N ILE A 261 7.80 23.69 -13.39
CA ILE A 261 8.05 23.21 -12.03
C ILE A 261 8.62 24.37 -11.20
N ASP A 262 8.11 24.51 -9.99
CA ASP A 262 8.71 25.31 -8.94
C ASP A 262 9.05 24.43 -7.74
N HIS A 263 10.00 24.88 -6.92
CA HIS A 263 10.53 24.10 -5.82
C HIS A 263 10.38 24.83 -4.48
N VAL A 264 10.06 24.07 -3.45
CA VAL A 264 10.16 24.54 -2.06
C VAL A 264 11.62 24.91 -1.77
N VAL A 265 11.83 26.14 -1.31
CA VAL A 265 13.16 26.63 -0.92
C VAL A 265 13.68 25.78 0.24
N ASP A 266 14.96 25.41 0.17
CA ASP A 266 15.65 24.59 1.17
C ASP A 266 15.05 23.18 1.38
N SER A 267 14.23 22.68 0.44
CA SER A 267 13.75 21.29 0.46
C SER A 267 14.95 20.34 0.51
N PRO A 268 14.98 19.38 1.47
CA PRO A 268 16.14 18.49 1.64
C PRO A 268 16.36 17.61 0.41
N ILE A 269 15.31 17.38 -0.39
CA ILE A 269 15.33 16.61 -1.63
C ILE A 269 14.46 17.33 -2.66
N GLU A 270 15.11 17.92 -3.67
CA GLU A 270 14.49 18.80 -4.67
C GLU A 270 13.21 18.23 -5.33
N ILE A 271 13.19 16.95 -5.68
CA ILE A 271 12.00 16.32 -6.30
C ILE A 271 10.81 16.23 -5.34
N LEU A 272 11.07 16.12 -4.04
CA LEU A 272 10.03 16.03 -3.03
C LEU A 272 9.43 17.40 -2.75
N GLY A 273 10.20 18.47 -2.93
CA GLY A 273 9.73 19.85 -2.92
C GLY A 273 9.16 20.33 -4.26
N ALA A 274 8.93 19.46 -5.25
CA ALA A 274 8.52 19.88 -6.60
C ALA A 274 7.00 20.06 -6.74
N TYR A 275 6.60 21.23 -7.25
CA TYR A 275 5.22 21.62 -7.50
C TYR A 275 5.03 22.09 -8.94
N ALA A 276 3.91 21.70 -9.56
CA ALA A 276 3.47 22.31 -10.81
C ALA A 276 2.97 23.73 -10.52
N ASP A 277 3.64 24.71 -11.12
CA ASP A 277 3.26 26.14 -11.14
C ASP A 277 2.30 26.42 -12.31
N ASP A 278 2.52 25.76 -13.45
CA ASP A 278 1.66 25.82 -14.62
C ASP A 278 1.71 24.49 -15.37
N ILE A 279 0.63 24.13 -16.07
CA ILE A 279 0.54 22.89 -16.86
C ILE A 279 0.30 23.23 -18.32
N ALA A 280 1.33 23.05 -19.16
CA ALA A 280 1.25 23.26 -20.60
C ALA A 280 0.58 22.07 -21.32
N TRP A 281 0.75 20.86 -20.78
CA TRP A 281 0.08 19.66 -21.25
C TRP A 281 -0.05 18.61 -20.16
N ALA A 282 -1.16 17.86 -20.16
CA ALA A 282 -1.32 16.70 -19.30
C ALA A 282 -2.23 15.65 -19.94
N SER A 283 -1.98 14.40 -19.60
CA SER A 283 -2.91 13.28 -19.82
C SER A 283 -2.77 12.26 -18.72
N GLY A 284 -3.83 11.51 -18.47
CA GLY A 284 -3.85 10.51 -17.42
C GLY A 284 -4.67 9.29 -17.81
N ILE A 285 -4.53 8.24 -17.01
CA ILE A 285 -5.27 7.00 -17.17
C ILE A 285 -5.58 6.40 -15.81
N THR A 286 -6.82 5.96 -15.64
CA THR A 286 -7.25 5.07 -14.56
C THR A 286 -7.44 3.68 -15.14
N ARG A 287 -6.79 2.68 -14.53
CA ARG A 287 -6.78 1.30 -15.05
C ARG A 287 -7.47 0.32 -14.12
N TYR A 288 -8.12 -0.67 -14.72
CA TYR A 288 -8.74 -1.80 -14.04
C TYR A 288 -8.32 -3.09 -14.74
N PHE A 289 -7.83 -4.07 -13.99
CA PHE A 289 -7.53 -5.41 -14.51
C PHE A 289 -8.59 -6.38 -14.02
N MET A 290 -9.49 -6.75 -14.93
CA MET A 290 -10.72 -7.49 -14.62
C MET A 290 -10.64 -8.95 -15.06
N SER A 291 -9.55 -9.37 -15.71
CA SER A 291 -9.44 -10.77 -16.14
C SER A 291 -9.46 -11.70 -14.93
N PRO A 292 -10.19 -12.83 -14.97
CA PRO A 292 -10.27 -13.75 -13.85
C PRO A 292 -8.90 -14.22 -13.33
N ARG A 293 -7.94 -14.36 -14.25
CA ARG A 293 -6.56 -14.74 -13.90
C ARG A 293 -5.79 -13.63 -13.21
N SER A 294 -6.00 -12.37 -13.60
CA SER A 294 -5.41 -11.22 -12.90
C SER A 294 -5.94 -11.12 -11.47
N VAL A 295 -7.27 -11.17 -11.32
CA VAL A 295 -7.92 -11.12 -10.01
C VAL A 295 -7.43 -12.27 -9.12
N ALA A 296 -7.47 -13.50 -9.65
CA ALA A 296 -7.00 -14.69 -8.94
C ALA A 296 -5.50 -14.67 -8.59
N GLY A 297 -4.65 -14.11 -9.46
CA GLY A 297 -3.20 -14.03 -9.28
C GLY A 297 -2.78 -13.01 -8.22
N LYS A 298 -3.60 -11.97 -7.99
CA LYS A 298 -3.38 -10.95 -6.94
C LYS A 298 -4.05 -11.31 -5.62
N ALA A 299 -5.16 -12.04 -5.63
CA ALA A 299 -5.90 -12.49 -4.45
C ALA A 299 -5.18 -13.61 -3.65
N ARG A 300 -4.02 -13.28 -3.05
CA ARG A 300 -3.18 -14.23 -2.30
C ARG A 300 -3.83 -14.69 -1.00
N ASP A 301 -3.88 -16.00 -0.80
CA ASP A 301 -4.33 -16.63 0.45
C ASP A 301 -3.23 -16.60 1.54
N VAL A 302 -3.64 -16.70 2.81
CA VAL A 302 -2.75 -16.79 3.98
C VAL A 302 -2.31 -18.22 4.30
N ARG A 303 -2.90 -19.24 3.65
CA ARG A 303 -2.65 -20.67 3.94
C ARG A 303 -1.18 -21.04 4.14
N LYS A 304 -0.29 -20.62 3.23
CA LYS A 304 1.15 -20.91 3.34
C LYS A 304 1.75 -20.27 4.60
N ARG A 305 1.44 -19.00 4.85
CA ARG A 305 1.95 -18.26 6.03
C ARG A 305 1.42 -18.83 7.33
N LEU A 306 0.14 -19.22 7.36
CA LEU A 306 -0.44 -19.89 8.52
C LEU A 306 0.22 -21.24 8.79
N SER A 307 0.46 -22.05 7.75
CA SER A 307 1.18 -23.32 7.90
C SER A 307 2.62 -23.10 8.37
N ASP A 308 3.33 -22.12 7.82
CA ASP A 308 4.70 -21.77 8.21
C ASP A 308 4.76 -21.27 9.66
N ALA A 309 3.78 -20.49 10.09
CA ALA A 309 3.65 -20.01 11.47
C ALA A 309 3.45 -21.18 12.43
N VAL A 310 2.51 -22.08 12.12
CA VAL A 310 2.16 -23.23 12.98
C VAL A 310 3.31 -24.21 13.15
N MET A 311 4.15 -24.39 12.14
CA MET A 311 5.37 -25.20 12.25
C MET A 311 6.38 -24.66 13.27
N GLN A 312 6.36 -23.35 13.54
CA GLN A 312 7.27 -22.70 14.49
C GLN A 312 6.72 -22.70 15.92
N LEU A 313 5.46 -23.09 16.10
CA LEU A 313 4.82 -23.11 17.42
C LEU A 313 5.33 -24.28 18.28
N PRO A 314 5.44 -24.07 19.61
CA PRO A 314 5.70 -25.14 20.57
C PRO A 314 4.63 -26.24 20.52
N VAL A 315 5.01 -27.48 20.89
CA VAL A 315 4.11 -28.64 20.81
C VAL A 315 3.02 -28.61 21.89
N ASP A 316 3.35 -28.13 23.10
CA ASP A 316 2.50 -28.29 24.28
C ASP A 316 2.10 -26.94 24.93
N GLU A 317 2.33 -25.81 24.26
CA GLU A 317 2.12 -24.47 24.81
C GLU A 317 1.14 -23.64 23.97
N PHE A 318 0.17 -23.02 24.63
CA PHE A 318 -0.86 -22.22 23.95
C PHE A 318 -0.26 -21.13 23.08
N SER A 319 -0.80 -20.97 21.87
CA SER A 319 -0.21 -20.09 20.87
C SER A 319 -1.24 -19.29 20.09
N VAL A 320 -0.86 -18.10 19.63
CA VAL A 320 -1.67 -17.21 18.78
C VAL A 320 -0.87 -16.86 17.53
N VAL A 321 -1.52 -16.81 16.38
CA VAL A 321 -0.89 -16.36 15.14
C VAL A 321 -1.50 -15.05 14.66
N HIS A 322 -0.66 -14.05 14.40
CA HIS A 322 -1.04 -12.80 13.77
C HIS A 322 -0.52 -12.76 12.33
N ILE A 323 -1.40 -12.52 11.36
CA ILE A 323 -1.04 -12.39 9.95
C ILE A 323 -1.53 -11.03 9.45
N ALA A 324 -0.68 -10.25 8.77
CA ALA A 324 -1.08 -8.98 8.19
C ALA A 324 -0.87 -8.93 6.67
N TYR A 325 -1.75 -8.22 5.97
CA TYR A 325 -1.55 -7.85 4.57
C TYR A 325 -2.19 -6.49 4.26
N GLU A 326 -1.63 -5.83 3.25
CA GLU A 326 -2.15 -4.56 2.75
C GLU A 326 -3.14 -4.81 1.59
N THR A 327 -4.23 -4.03 1.56
CA THR A 327 -5.28 -4.13 0.55
C THR A 327 -5.10 -3.05 -0.51
N MET A 328 -4.30 -3.32 -1.52
CA MET A 328 -3.92 -2.29 -2.52
C MET A 328 -4.36 -2.65 -3.93
N ASP A 329 -5.00 -3.81 -4.13
CA ASP A 329 -5.23 -4.39 -5.46
C ASP A 329 -6.64 -4.14 -6.01
N GLY A 330 -7.48 -3.40 -5.27
CA GLY A 330 -8.85 -3.04 -5.66
C GLY A 330 -9.93 -4.05 -5.20
N PRO A 331 -11.21 -3.64 -5.22
CA PRO A 331 -12.29 -4.35 -4.52
C PRO A 331 -12.49 -5.80 -4.99
N ASP A 332 -12.45 -6.07 -6.30
CA ASP A 332 -12.63 -7.43 -6.84
C ASP A 332 -11.54 -8.41 -6.35
N VAL A 333 -10.31 -7.92 -6.21
CA VAL A 333 -9.19 -8.71 -5.71
C VAL A 333 -9.34 -8.97 -4.22
N GLU A 334 -9.67 -7.94 -3.45
CA GLU A 334 -9.80 -8.05 -2.01
C GLU A 334 -11.02 -8.89 -1.59
N ASP A 335 -12.11 -8.85 -2.36
CA ASP A 335 -13.26 -9.74 -2.16
C ASP A 335 -12.88 -11.22 -2.36
N LEU A 336 -12.22 -11.55 -3.47
CA LEU A 336 -11.76 -12.92 -3.71
C LEU A 336 -10.72 -13.35 -2.68
N ARG A 337 -9.84 -12.44 -2.25
CA ARG A 337 -8.83 -12.68 -1.22
C ARG A 337 -9.50 -13.02 0.11
N PHE A 338 -10.47 -12.21 0.52
CA PHE A 338 -11.23 -12.41 1.76
C PHE A 338 -11.99 -13.74 1.74
N GLU A 339 -12.63 -14.09 0.62
CA GLU A 339 -13.32 -15.38 0.47
C GLU A 339 -12.36 -16.56 0.62
N ARG A 340 -11.18 -16.49 -0.03
CA ARG A 340 -10.14 -17.53 0.07
C ARG A 340 -9.63 -17.70 1.49
N ILE A 341 -9.33 -16.59 2.16
CA ILE A 341 -8.86 -16.59 3.55
C ILE A 341 -9.94 -17.19 4.46
N GLY A 342 -11.19 -16.75 4.35
CA GLY A 342 -12.29 -17.30 5.14
C GLY A 342 -12.47 -18.81 4.94
N ASN A 343 -12.42 -19.27 3.68
CA ASN A 343 -12.46 -20.70 3.36
C ASN A 343 -11.28 -21.50 3.95
N THR A 344 -10.08 -20.91 3.94
CA THR A 344 -8.88 -21.52 4.52
C THR A 344 -9.01 -21.61 6.05
N LEU A 345 -9.40 -20.53 6.71
CA LEU A 345 -9.57 -20.49 8.17
C LEU A 345 -10.68 -21.46 8.63
N ALA A 346 -11.82 -21.48 7.95
CA ALA A 346 -12.95 -22.36 8.30
C ALA A 346 -12.60 -23.86 8.23
N LYS A 347 -11.65 -24.25 7.37
CA LYS A 347 -11.21 -25.64 7.17
C LYS A 347 -9.88 -25.94 7.87
N PHE A 348 -9.28 -24.96 8.53
CA PHE A 348 -7.97 -25.10 9.13
C PHE A 348 -8.03 -26.02 10.35
N THR A 349 -7.09 -26.96 10.41
CA THR A 349 -6.92 -27.85 11.55
C THR A 349 -5.44 -27.97 11.89
N THR A 350 -5.14 -28.12 13.18
CA THR A 350 -3.79 -28.36 13.68
C THR A 350 -3.85 -29.17 14.98
N ASP A 351 -2.83 -29.99 15.17
CA ASP A 351 -2.52 -30.72 16.40
C ASP A 351 -1.85 -29.83 17.45
N LYS A 352 -1.25 -28.71 17.04
CA LYS A 352 -0.70 -27.71 17.95
C LYS A 352 -1.80 -27.05 18.79
N PRO A 353 -1.50 -26.63 20.03
CA PRO A 353 -2.41 -25.89 20.92
C PRO A 353 -2.58 -24.42 20.47
N LEU A 354 -2.92 -24.22 19.20
CA LEU A 354 -3.27 -22.91 18.64
C LEU A 354 -4.63 -22.47 19.18
N VAL A 355 -4.66 -21.37 19.93
CA VAL A 355 -5.89 -20.81 20.53
C VAL A 355 -6.66 -19.92 19.57
N GLY A 356 -5.95 -19.22 18.68
CA GLY A 356 -6.58 -18.37 17.67
C GLY A 356 -5.62 -17.84 16.60
N VAL A 357 -6.23 -17.35 15.52
CA VAL A 357 -5.56 -16.64 14.43
C VAL A 357 -6.22 -15.27 14.26
N ARG A 358 -5.42 -14.22 14.08
CA ARG A 358 -5.84 -12.87 13.70
C ARG A 358 -5.27 -12.55 12.34
N VAL A 359 -6.13 -12.15 11.40
CA VAL A 359 -5.73 -11.75 10.06
C VAL A 359 -6.09 -10.28 9.85
N HIS A 360 -5.08 -9.42 9.94
CA HIS A 360 -5.15 -7.97 9.82
C HIS A 360 -5.12 -7.56 8.34
N MET A 361 -6.10 -6.76 7.94
CA MET A 361 -6.33 -6.28 6.58
C MET A 361 -6.20 -4.75 6.64
N LEU A 362 -5.12 -4.24 6.04
CA LEU A 362 -4.62 -2.90 6.28
C LEU A 362 -4.77 -2.03 5.02
N GLN A 363 -5.53 -0.94 5.11
CA GLN A 363 -5.74 0.01 4.02
C GLN A 363 -5.27 1.39 4.42
N ALA A 364 -4.21 1.86 3.76
CA ALA A 364 -3.92 3.28 3.74
C ALA A 364 -4.74 3.93 2.61
N HIS A 365 -5.40 5.03 2.93
CA HIS A 365 -6.14 5.83 1.96
C HIS A 365 -5.30 7.02 1.51
N GLN A 366 -5.33 7.30 0.21
CA GLN A 366 -4.89 8.57 -0.33
C GLN A 366 -5.84 9.67 0.13
N THR A 367 -5.28 10.82 0.51
CA THR A 367 -6.04 11.98 0.94
C THR A 367 -5.49 13.23 0.29
N VAL A 368 -6.30 14.29 0.26
CA VAL A 368 -5.91 15.62 -0.26
C VAL A 368 -5.81 16.68 0.83
N ASP A 369 -6.39 16.41 2.01
CA ASP A 369 -6.60 17.35 3.10
C ASP A 369 -6.15 16.82 4.47
N LYS A 370 -5.77 15.54 4.56
CA LYS A 370 -5.23 14.91 5.76
C LYS A 370 -3.79 14.48 5.52
N LEU A 371 -3.06 14.25 6.61
CA LEU A 371 -1.70 13.69 6.53
C LEU A 371 -1.72 12.20 6.16
N TRP A 372 -2.68 11.47 6.73
CA TRP A 372 -2.93 10.07 6.46
C TRP A 372 -4.35 9.70 6.89
N ASP A 373 -4.86 8.59 6.35
CA ASP A 373 -6.12 7.97 6.74
C ASP A 373 -5.94 6.46 6.57
N MET A 374 -6.32 5.68 7.59
CA MET A 374 -5.94 4.28 7.72
C MET A 374 -7.09 3.46 8.29
N GLU A 375 -7.40 2.35 7.63
CA GLU A 375 -8.35 1.36 8.13
C GLU A 375 -7.66 0.02 8.40
N GLU A 376 -8.06 -0.62 9.51
CA GLU A 376 -7.67 -1.97 9.90
C GLU A 376 -8.91 -2.82 10.15
N SER A 377 -9.11 -3.82 9.30
CA SER A 377 -10.16 -4.83 9.46
C SER A 377 -9.51 -6.17 9.87
N VAL A 378 -10.14 -6.93 10.78
CA VAL A 378 -9.54 -8.15 11.33
C VAL A 378 -10.48 -9.34 11.17
N SER A 379 -10.02 -10.35 10.44
CA SER A 379 -10.67 -11.66 10.39
C SER A 379 -10.08 -12.56 11.47
N HIS A 380 -10.91 -13.39 12.10
CA HIS A 380 -10.50 -14.22 13.21
C HIS A 380 -10.90 -15.68 13.03
N TRP A 381 -10.08 -16.57 13.61
CA TRP A 381 -10.39 -17.97 13.84
C TRP A 381 -10.09 -18.26 15.30
N ASP A 382 -11.10 -18.74 16.05
CA ASP A 382 -11.02 -18.89 17.50
C ASP A 382 -11.32 -20.33 17.89
N ARG A 383 -10.32 -21.04 18.45
CA ARG A 383 -10.48 -22.41 18.94
C ARG A 383 -10.87 -22.45 20.40
N HIS A 384 -10.30 -21.53 21.19
CA HIS A 384 -10.52 -21.43 22.63
C HIS A 384 -10.87 -19.98 23.02
N PRO A 385 -12.12 -19.52 22.78
CA PRO A 385 -12.51 -18.13 22.99
C PRO A 385 -12.22 -17.58 24.40
N THR A 386 -12.28 -18.45 25.42
CA THR A 386 -12.00 -18.07 26.81
C THR A 386 -10.54 -17.72 27.08
N LEU A 387 -9.61 -18.15 26.21
CA LEU A 387 -8.18 -17.83 26.29
C LEU A 387 -7.80 -16.61 25.45
N LEU A 388 -8.78 -15.97 24.80
CA LEU A 388 -8.57 -14.82 23.92
C LEU A 388 -8.90 -13.49 24.59
N ASP A 389 -9.27 -13.51 25.88
CA ASP A 389 -9.51 -12.28 26.64
C ASP A 389 -8.22 -11.46 26.75
N GLY A 390 -8.33 -10.16 26.46
CA GLY A 390 -7.20 -9.25 26.43
C GLY A 390 -6.19 -9.46 25.27
N ILE A 391 -6.48 -10.29 24.27
CA ILE A 391 -5.69 -10.35 23.03
C ILE A 391 -6.04 -9.12 22.16
N PRO A 392 -5.04 -8.34 21.72
CA PRO A 392 -5.30 -7.19 20.87
C PRO A 392 -5.94 -7.61 19.54
N VAL A 393 -7.06 -6.97 19.22
CA VAL A 393 -7.74 -7.17 17.93
C VAL A 393 -7.06 -6.31 16.87
N GLN A 394 -6.90 -5.01 17.14
CA GLN A 394 -6.22 -4.05 16.26
C GLN A 394 -4.82 -3.74 16.77
N VAL A 395 -3.88 -3.55 15.83
CA VAL A 395 -2.47 -3.26 16.17
C VAL A 395 -1.93 -2.02 15.49
N VAL A 396 -2.56 -1.53 14.42
CA VAL A 396 -2.20 -0.27 13.76
C VAL A 396 -3.15 0.83 14.20
N VAL A 397 -4.46 0.64 14.03
CA VAL A 397 -5.45 1.64 14.44
C VAL A 397 -5.61 1.60 15.96
N ASP A 398 -5.86 2.76 16.57
CA ASP A 398 -6.17 2.85 17.99
C ASP A 398 -7.49 2.09 18.28
N PRO A 399 -7.50 1.12 19.21
CA PRO A 399 -8.71 0.36 19.54
C PRO A 399 -9.86 1.21 20.11
N GLU A 400 -9.59 2.43 20.57
CA GLU A 400 -10.63 3.37 21.02
C GLU A 400 -11.35 4.07 19.85
N ILE A 401 -10.81 4.00 18.64
CA ILE A 401 -11.44 4.57 17.44
C ILE A 401 -12.52 3.60 16.94
N GLU A 402 -13.77 4.07 16.89
CA GLU A 402 -14.86 3.30 16.32
C GLU A 402 -14.59 3.01 14.86
N MET A 403 -14.33 1.74 14.56
CA MET A 403 -14.11 1.28 13.20
C MET A 403 -15.44 0.96 12.52
N ARG A 404 -15.49 1.23 11.22
CA ARG A 404 -16.62 0.87 10.37
C ARG A 404 -16.96 -0.62 10.48
N VAL A 405 -18.24 -0.92 10.41
CA VAL A 405 -18.75 -2.30 10.33
C VAL A 405 -18.72 -2.76 8.88
N GLY A 406 -18.04 -3.87 8.58
CA GLY A 406 -17.98 -4.48 7.24
C GLY A 406 -16.57 -4.57 6.66
N ARG A 407 -16.43 -4.90 5.38
CA ARG A 407 -15.12 -4.90 4.70
C ARG A 407 -14.80 -3.48 4.27
N HIS A 408 -13.54 -3.08 4.36
CA HIS A 408 -13.21 -1.69 4.04
C HIS A 408 -13.36 -1.31 2.55
N TRP A 409 -13.40 -2.30 1.66
CA TRP A 409 -13.56 -2.08 0.22
C TRP A 409 -15.00 -2.21 -0.30
N ASP A 410 -16.00 -2.43 0.57
CA ASP A 410 -17.41 -2.61 0.15
C ASP A 410 -18.04 -1.36 -0.52
N PHE A 411 -17.44 -0.16 -0.37
CA PHE A 411 -17.95 1.10 -0.94
C PHE A 411 -17.30 1.51 -2.27
N ASN A 412 -16.26 0.84 -2.74
CA ASN A 412 -15.58 1.18 -4.01
C ASN A 412 -16.28 0.60 -5.25
N ARG A 413 -17.61 0.38 -5.17
CA ARG A 413 -18.42 -0.23 -6.23
C ARG A 413 -19.32 0.77 -6.94
#